data_AF-A0A832NN24-F1
#
_entry.id   AF-A0A832NN24-F1
#
_cell.length_a   1.000
_cell.length_b   1.000
_cell.length_c   1.000
_cell.angle_alpha   90.00
_cell.angle_beta   90.00
_cell.angle_gamma   90.00
#
_symmetry.space_group_name_H-M   'P 1'
#
loop_
_entity.id
_entity.type
_entity.pdbx_description
1 polymer ?
#
loop_
_entity_poly.entity_id
_entity_poly.type
_entity_poly.pdbx_seq_one_letter_code
_entity_poly.pdbx_strand_id
1 'polypeptide(L)'
;MNTIKTHKIGVIMNGVTGRMGANQHLMRSIAEIIKQGGVKVSEAEVIMPEPVLVGRNPAKLEKLAAASGVGRWTTDLKSVLADPQYVVYFDAQTT
;
A
#
# COMPACT_ATOMS: atom_id res chain seq x y z
N MET A 1 25.29 -17.61 -2.56
CA MET A 1 23.92 -17.23 -2.15
C MET A 1 23.30 -16.52 -3.32
N ASN A 2 22.22 -17.03 -3.92
CA ASN A 2 21.51 -16.28 -4.96
C ASN A 2 20.80 -15.10 -4.28
N THR A 3 21.17 -13.88 -4.66
CA THR A 3 20.46 -12.67 -4.21
C THR A 3 19.05 -12.71 -4.81
N ILE A 4 18.03 -12.66 -3.96
CA ILE A 4 16.64 -12.56 -4.42
C ILE A 4 16.45 -11.20 -5.10
N LYS A 5 15.90 -11.20 -6.32
CA LYS A 5 15.52 -9.99 -7.03
C LYS A 5 14.20 -9.47 -6.48
N THR A 6 14.21 -8.26 -5.95
CA THR A 6 13.02 -7.60 -5.40
C THR A 6 12.48 -6.57 -6.37
N HIS A 7 11.25 -6.78 -6.84
CA HIS A 7 10.50 -5.83 -7.64
C HIS A 7 9.66 -4.95 -6.71
N LYS A 8 10.01 -3.67 -6.59
CA LYS A 8 9.24 -2.71 -5.79
C LYS A 8 8.10 -2.14 -6.63
N ILE A 9 6.87 -2.24 -6.12
CA ILE A 9 5.67 -1.82 -6.84
C ILE A 9 4.94 -0.78 -6.00
N GLY A 10 4.91 0.46 -6.47
CA GLY A 10 4.13 1.52 -5.83
C GLY A 10 2.64 1.28 -5.99
N VAL A 11 1.89 1.35 -4.89
CA VAL A 11 0.44 1.14 -4.86
C VAL A 11 -0.26 2.33 -4.23
N ILE A 12 -1.13 3.01 -4.96
CA ILE A 12 -2.04 4.01 -4.39
C ILE A 12 -3.21 3.27 -3.76
N MET A 13 -3.37 3.42 -2.45
CA MET A 13 -4.47 2.85 -1.69
C MET A 13 -5.49 3.93 -1.34
N ASN A 14 -6.40 4.21 -2.27
CA ASN A 14 -7.41 5.25 -2.11
C ASN A 14 -8.66 4.74 -1.38
N GLY A 15 -9.19 5.53 -0.44
CA GLY A 15 -10.41 5.21 0.29
C GLY A 15 -10.22 4.22 1.46
N VAL A 16 -8.98 3.91 1.86
CA VAL A 16 -8.70 2.90 2.91
C VAL A 16 -9.16 3.27 4.31
N THR A 17 -9.62 4.49 4.56
CA THR A 17 -10.14 4.88 5.88
C THR A 17 -11.51 4.26 6.21
N GLY A 18 -12.17 3.62 5.25
CA GLY A 18 -13.42 2.85 5.45
C GLY A 18 -13.19 1.52 6.18
N ARG A 19 -14.28 0.86 6.62
CA ARG A 19 -14.19 -0.37 7.42
C ARG A 19 -13.52 -1.52 6.66
N MET A 20 -13.95 -1.76 5.41
CA MET A 20 -13.39 -2.82 4.56
C MET A 20 -11.97 -2.46 4.07
N GLY A 21 -11.79 -1.23 3.59
CA GLY A 21 -10.49 -0.67 3.19
C GLY A 21 -9.40 -0.84 4.26
N ALA A 22 -9.69 -0.42 5.49
CA ALA A 22 -8.72 -0.50 6.59
C ALA A 22 -8.47 -1.95 6.99
N ASN A 23 -9.51 -2.72 7.28
CA ASN A 23 -9.33 -4.02 7.91
C ASN A 23 -8.90 -5.10 6.91
N GLN A 24 -9.59 -5.23 5.77
CA GLN A 24 -9.34 -6.34 4.86
C GLN A 24 -8.20 -6.03 3.90
N HIS A 25 -8.22 -4.85 3.27
CA HIS A 25 -7.28 -4.54 2.20
C HIS A 25 -5.93 -4.03 2.74
N LEU A 26 -5.94 -3.16 3.73
CA LEU A 26 -4.70 -2.66 4.31
C LEU A 26 -4.14 -3.61 5.37
N MET A 27 -4.82 -3.75 6.52
CA MET A 27 -4.26 -4.43 7.68
C MET A 27 -4.05 -5.93 7.47
N ARG A 28 -5.03 -6.63 6.90
CA ARG A 28 -4.96 -8.09 6.71
C ARG A 28 -4.32 -8.53 5.41
N SER A 29 -4.11 -7.60 4.46
CA SER A 29 -3.50 -7.92 3.17
C SER A 29 -2.19 -7.18 2.97
N ILE A 30 -2.20 -5.90 2.56
CA ILE A 30 -0.98 -5.18 2.17
C ILE A 30 0.08 -5.14 3.29
N ALA A 31 -0.34 -4.86 4.53
CA ALA A 31 0.59 -4.85 5.67
C ALA A 31 1.20 -6.23 5.94
N GLU A 32 0.39 -7.29 5.88
CA GLU A 32 0.89 -8.65 6.08
C GLU A 32 1.75 -9.14 4.91
N ILE A 33 1.46 -8.75 3.67
CA ILE A 33 2.32 -9.04 2.51
C ILE A 33 3.71 -8.43 2.73
N ILE A 34 3.78 -7.16 3.16
CA ILE A 34 5.06 -6.48 3.43
C ILE A 34 5.81 -7.21 4.55
N LYS A 35 5.11 -7.56 5.65
CA LYS A 35 5.68 -8.28 6.80
C LYS A 35 6.17 -9.68 6.45
N GLN A 36 5.54 -10.36 5.50
CA GLN A 36 5.96 -11.67 4.98
C GLN A 36 7.15 -11.60 4.03
N GLY A 37 7.64 -10.40 3.69
CA GLY A 37 8.75 -10.20 2.76
C GLY A 37 8.33 -10.04 1.30
N GLY A 38 7.04 -9.80 1.03
CA GLY A 38 6.49 -9.60 -0.30
C GLY A 38 5.78 -10.84 -0.86
N VAL A 39 5.27 -10.70 -2.09
CA VAL A 39 4.65 -11.80 -2.84
C VAL A 39 5.73 -12.57 -3.59
N LYS A 40 5.87 -13.87 -3.30
CA LYS A 40 6.81 -14.74 -4.00
C LYS A 40 6.35 -14.95 -5.45
N VAL A 41 7.22 -14.66 -6.41
CA VAL A 41 7.00 -14.96 -7.84
C VAL A 41 7.72 -16.25 -8.22
N SER A 42 8.95 -16.44 -7.74
CA SER A 42 9.75 -17.66 -7.91
C SER A 42 10.73 -17.82 -6.74
N GLU A 43 11.59 -18.85 -6.77
CA GLU A 43 12.68 -18.98 -5.78
C GLU A 43 13.70 -17.84 -5.82
N ALA A 44 13.74 -17.08 -6.92
CA ALA A 44 14.71 -16.00 -7.11
C ALA A 44 14.07 -14.60 -7.18
N GLU A 45 12.74 -14.50 -7.14
CA GLU A 45 12.03 -13.23 -7.38
C GLU A 45 10.86 -13.01 -6.42
N VAL A 46 10.75 -11.78 -5.91
CA VAL A 46 9.66 -11.33 -5.04
C VAL A 46 9.14 -9.96 -5.48
N ILE A 47 7.86 -9.69 -5.24
CA ILE A 47 7.24 -8.37 -5.39
C ILE A 47 7.02 -7.76 -4.01
N MET A 48 7.59 -6.59 -3.78
CA MET A 48 7.40 -5.81 -2.56
C MET A 48 6.49 -4.60 -2.82
N PRO A 49 5.28 -4.56 -2.24
CA PRO A 49 4.43 -3.38 -2.32
C PRO A 49 5.04 -2.18 -1.57
N GLU A 50 4.99 -1.01 -2.18
CA GLU A 50 5.31 0.29 -1.56
C GLU A 50 4.07 1.19 -1.56
N PRO A 51 3.12 0.96 -0.63
CA PRO A 51 1.84 1.64 -0.64
C PRO A 51 1.92 3.12 -0.21
N VAL A 52 1.01 3.93 -0.74
CA VAL A 52 0.64 5.25 -0.20
C VAL A 52 -0.84 5.27 0.14
N LEU A 53 -1.18 5.68 1.36
CA LEU A 53 -2.58 5.77 1.79
C LEU A 53 -3.17 7.10 1.34
N VAL A 54 -4.31 7.06 0.66
CA VAL A 54 -4.99 8.27 0.17
C VAL A 54 -6.42 8.33 0.71
N GLY A 55 -6.81 9.52 1.16
CA GLY A 55 -8.15 9.76 1.69
C GLY A 55 -8.39 11.23 2.00
N ARG A 56 -9.53 11.53 2.63
CA ARG A 56 -9.95 12.92 2.87
C ARG A 56 -9.66 13.42 4.29
N ASN A 57 -9.38 12.51 5.22
CA ASN A 57 -9.17 12.85 6.63
C ASN A 57 -7.72 12.57 7.04
N PRO A 58 -6.87 13.59 7.20
CA PRO A 58 -5.45 13.43 7.49
C PRO A 58 -5.22 12.73 8.84
N ALA A 59 -5.97 13.07 9.87
CA ALA A 59 -5.83 12.45 11.19
C ALA A 59 -6.17 10.94 11.19
N LYS A 60 -7.12 10.51 10.36
CA LYS A 60 -7.40 9.07 10.18
C LYS A 60 -6.30 8.39 9.38
N LEU A 61 -5.79 9.04 8.34
CA LEU A 61 -4.69 8.51 7.52
C LEU A 61 -3.41 8.32 8.33
N GLU A 62 -3.03 9.32 9.13
CA GLU A 62 -1.85 9.27 9.98
C GLU A 62 -1.92 8.13 11.00
N LYS A 63 -3.07 7.98 11.68
CA LYS A 63 -3.29 6.84 12.61
C LYS A 63 -3.20 5.49 11.90
N LEU A 64 -3.78 5.39 10.71
CA LEU A 64 -3.81 4.16 9.95
C LEU A 64 -2.43 3.79 9.37
N ALA A 65 -1.67 4.80 8.92
CA ALA A 65 -0.28 4.69 8.51
C ALA A 65 0.59 4.16 9.66
N ALA A 66 0.48 4.76 10.84
CA ALA A 66 1.20 4.31 12.03
C ALA A 66 0.84 2.87 12.43
N ALA A 67 -0.45 2.51 12.41
CA ALA A 67 -0.91 1.17 12.80
C ALA A 67 -0.52 0.06 11.79
N SER A 68 -0.49 0.38 10.50
CA SER A 68 -0.16 -0.59 9.43
C SER A 68 1.33 -0.72 9.14
N GLY A 69 2.15 0.21 9.61
CA GLY A 69 3.56 0.33 9.22
C GLY A 69 3.78 0.95 7.84
N VAL A 70 2.72 1.39 7.16
CA VAL A 70 2.81 2.14 5.89
C VAL A 70 3.11 3.60 6.20
N GLY A 71 4.36 4.02 6.02
CA GLY A 71 4.80 5.37 6.41
C GLY A 71 4.28 6.51 5.52
N ARG A 72 3.82 6.24 4.29
CA ARG A 72 3.39 7.27 3.34
C ARG A 72 1.87 7.41 3.30
N TRP A 73 1.39 8.63 3.47
CA TRP A 73 -0.02 8.99 3.26
C TRP A 73 -0.14 10.41 2.71
N THR A 74 -1.25 10.71 2.03
CA THR A 74 -1.57 12.05 1.52
C THR A 74 -3.07 12.25 1.38
N THR A 75 -3.52 13.51 1.36
CA THR A 75 -4.89 13.88 0.95
C THR A 75 -4.97 14.38 -0.50
N ASP A 76 -3.83 14.48 -1.19
CA ASP A 76 -3.76 14.89 -2.59
C ASP A 76 -3.61 13.66 -3.49
N LEU A 77 -4.73 13.21 -4.04
CA LEU A 77 -4.76 12.10 -5.00
C LEU A 77 -4.07 12.45 -6.32
N LYS A 78 -4.11 13.71 -6.76
CA LYS A 78 -3.61 14.10 -8.08
C LYS A 78 -2.09 13.98 -8.15
N SER A 79 -1.38 14.38 -7.09
CA SER A 79 0.08 14.27 -7.05
C SER A 79 0.55 12.81 -7.16
N VAL A 80 -0.08 11.88 -6.44
CA VAL A 80 0.32 10.46 -6.51
C VAL A 80 -0.09 9.78 -7.81
N LEU A 81 -1.21 10.18 -8.43
CA LEU A 81 -1.58 9.69 -9.77
C LEU A 81 -0.62 10.17 -10.88
N ALA A 82 0.01 11.33 -10.70
CA ALA A 82 0.99 11.88 -11.64
C ALA A 82 2.40 11.31 -11.44
N ASP A 83 2.65 10.63 -10.32
CA ASP A 83 3.97 10.10 -9.97
C ASP A 83 4.17 8.69 -10.59
N PRO A 84 5.15 8.51 -11.49
CA PRO A 84 5.40 7.24 -12.17
C PRO A 84 5.88 6.12 -11.23
N GLN A 85 6.24 6.42 -9.97
CA GLN A 85 6.54 5.41 -8.96
C GLN A 85 5.31 4.54 -8.65
N TYR A 86 4.10 5.09 -8.77
CA TYR A 86 2.86 4.40 -8.44
C TYR A 86 2.20 3.82 -9.69
N VAL A 87 2.51 2.55 -9.95
CA VAL A 87 2.03 1.84 -11.15
C VAL A 87 0.70 1.11 -10.92
N VAL A 88 0.24 1.00 -9.67
CA VAL A 88 -1.05 0.39 -9.32
C VAL A 88 -1.93 1.39 -8.57
N TYR A 89 -3.19 1.54 -9.01
CA TYR A 89 -4.23 2.26 -8.29
C TYR A 89 -5.28 1.27 -7.76
N PHE A 90 -5.52 1.31 -6.45
CA PHE A 90 -6.56 0.55 -5.77
C PHE A 90 -7.57 1.50 -5.12
N ASP A 91 -8.86 1.23 -5.28
CA ASP A 91 -9.96 2.04 -4.75
C ASP A 91 -10.89 1.22 -3.84
N ALA A 92 -11.11 1.72 -2.63
CA ALA A 92 -12.05 1.18 -1.65
C ALA A 92 -13.08 2.22 -1.16
N GLN A 93 -13.35 3.29 -1.92
CA GLN A 93 -14.28 4.34 -1.49
C GLN A 93 -15.73 3.87 -1.34
N THR A 94 -16.16 2.83 -2.06
CA THR A 94 -17.56 2.35 -2.08
C THR A 94 -17.74 0.95 -1.50
N THR A 95 -16.76 0.46 -0.72
CA THR A 95 -16.78 -0.89 -0.11
C THR A 95 -17.48 -0.95 1.23
#